data_AF-A0A379Z9D7-F1
#
_entry.id   AF-A0A379Z9D7-F1
#
_cell.length_a   1.000
_cell.length_b   1.000
_cell.length_c   1.000
_cell.angle_alpha   90.00
_cell.angle_beta   90.00
_cell.angle_gamma   90.00
#
_symmetry.space_group_name_H-M   'P 1'
#
loop_
_entity.id
_entity.type
_entity.pdbx_description
1 polymer ?
#
loop_
_entity_poly.entity_id
_entity_poly.type
_entity_poly.pdbx_seq_one_letter_code
_entity_poly.pdbx_strand_id
1 'polypeptide(L)'
;MSEVLTGYNLGYLDEQTKRMIRRAILKAVAIPGYQVPFGGREMPMPYGWGTGGIQLTASVIGRADVLKVIDQGADDTTNAVSIRRFFQRVAGVATTERTPEATLIQTRHRIPETALREDQILIYQVPIPGAATLYRTA
;
A
#
# COMPACT_ATOMS: atom_id res chain seq x y z
N MET A 1 -16.83 14.86 3.45
CA MET A 1 -16.77 13.64 2.62
C MET A 1 -16.02 13.99 1.35
N SER A 2 -14.91 13.33 1.01
CA SER A 2 -14.31 13.50 -0.33
C SER A 2 -15.21 12.82 -1.36
N GLU A 3 -15.45 13.49 -2.48
CA GLU A 3 -16.19 12.90 -3.60
C GLU A 3 -15.45 11.68 -4.16
N VAL A 4 -16.15 10.56 -4.33
CA VAL A 4 -15.61 9.34 -4.93
C VAL A 4 -15.59 9.55 -6.45
N LEU A 5 -14.42 9.39 -7.05
CA LEU A 5 -14.26 9.55 -8.50
C LEU A 5 -14.97 8.40 -9.23
N THR A 6 -15.91 8.76 -10.09
CA THR A 6 -16.57 7.83 -11.01
C THR A 6 -15.71 7.62 -12.26
N GLY A 7 -15.71 6.40 -12.81
CA GLY A 7 -14.96 6.07 -14.05
C GLY A 7 -13.61 5.38 -13.83
N TYR A 8 -13.17 5.22 -12.58
CA TYR A 8 -12.03 4.37 -12.23
C TYR A 8 -12.51 3.04 -11.63
N ASN A 9 -11.72 1.97 -11.80
CA ASN A 9 -11.91 0.74 -11.06
C ASN A 9 -11.63 0.97 -9.57
N LEU A 10 -12.20 0.13 -8.69
CA LEU A 10 -11.96 0.18 -7.25
C LEU A 10 -10.44 0.19 -6.98
N GLY A 11 -9.91 1.21 -6.29
CA GLY A 11 -8.48 1.27 -6.04
C GLY A 11 -7.64 1.62 -7.28
N TYR A 12 -8.23 2.28 -8.28
CA TYR A 12 -7.62 2.81 -9.50
C TYR A 12 -7.17 1.78 -10.55
N LEU A 13 -6.47 0.72 -10.15
CA LEU A 13 -5.90 -0.27 -11.07
C LEU A 13 -6.98 -1.08 -11.80
N ASP A 14 -6.70 -1.46 -13.04
CA ASP A 14 -7.51 -2.42 -13.78
C ASP A 14 -7.40 -3.84 -13.20
N GLU A 15 -8.39 -4.69 -13.51
CA GLU A 15 -8.47 -6.05 -12.97
C GLU A 15 -7.38 -6.99 -13.51
N GLN A 16 -6.76 -6.69 -14.66
CA GLN A 16 -5.65 -7.49 -15.19
C GLN A 16 -4.38 -7.22 -14.37
N THR A 17 -4.10 -5.96 -14.09
CA THR A 17 -2.99 -5.51 -13.24
C THR A 17 -3.15 -6.04 -11.82
N LYS A 18 -4.33 -5.89 -11.20
CA LYS A 18 -4.59 -6.45 -9.85
C LYS A 18 -4.41 -7.95 -9.81
N ARG A 19 -4.92 -8.69 -10.80
CA ARG A 19 -4.78 -10.15 -10.85
C ARG A 19 -3.32 -10.58 -10.94
N MET A 20 -2.50 -9.85 -11.69
CA MET A 20 -1.06 -10.09 -11.77
C MET A 20 -0.38 -9.84 -10.43
N ILE A 21 -0.66 -8.70 -9.78
CA ILE A 21 -0.10 -8.37 -8.44
C ILE A 21 -0.55 -9.40 -7.39
N ARG A 22 -1.82 -9.80 -7.38
CA ARG A 22 -2.34 -10.84 -6.46
C ARG A 22 -1.59 -12.17 -6.62
N ARG A 23 -1.28 -12.60 -7.84
CA ARG A 23 -0.44 -13.78 -8.07
C ARG A 23 0.98 -13.60 -7.53
N ALA A 24 1.57 -12.41 -7.67
CA ALA A 24 2.87 -12.12 -7.11
C ALA A 24 2.86 -12.14 -5.57
N ILE A 25 1.83 -11.59 -4.94
CA ILE A 25 1.61 -11.65 -3.49
C ILE A 25 1.54 -13.09 -3.02
N LEU A 26 0.72 -13.95 -3.67
CA LEU A 26 0.61 -15.36 -3.28
C LEU A 26 1.95 -16.10 -3.39
N LYS A 27 2.75 -15.82 -4.41
CA LYS A 27 4.12 -16.36 -4.52
C LYS A 27 5.03 -15.86 -3.40
N ALA A 28 4.95 -14.57 -3.05
CA ALA A 28 5.77 -13.97 -1.99
C ALA A 28 5.44 -14.55 -0.61
N VAL A 29 4.16 -14.84 -0.36
CA VAL A 29 3.71 -15.53 0.86
C VAL A 29 4.23 -16.97 0.89
N ALA A 30 4.17 -17.68 -0.24
CA ALA A 30 4.66 -19.06 -0.35
C ALA A 30 6.19 -19.19 -0.28
N ILE A 31 6.93 -18.11 -0.51
CA ILE A 31 8.40 -18.08 -0.51
C ILE A 31 8.90 -16.88 0.32
N PRO A 32 8.83 -16.96 1.67
CA PRO A 32 9.18 -15.84 2.53
C PRO A 32 10.59 -15.31 2.28
N GLY A 33 10.72 -13.98 2.13
CA GLY A 33 11.99 -13.29 1.88
C GLY A 33 12.45 -13.27 0.42
N TYR A 34 11.84 -14.04 -0.47
CA TYR A 34 12.13 -13.95 -1.90
C TYR A 34 11.45 -12.72 -2.53
N GLN A 35 12.24 -11.93 -3.25
CA GLN A 35 11.76 -10.75 -3.97
C GLN A 35 11.08 -11.19 -5.28
N VAL A 36 9.76 -11.31 -5.24
CA VAL A 36 8.98 -11.66 -6.44
C VAL A 36 8.89 -10.45 -7.38
N PRO A 37 9.42 -10.53 -8.61
CA PRO A 37 9.24 -9.46 -9.59
C PRO A 37 7.78 -9.40 -10.04
N PHE A 38 7.26 -8.19 -10.22
CA PHE A 38 5.93 -7.96 -10.79
C PHE A 38 5.96 -6.76 -11.73
N GLY A 39 5.10 -6.79 -12.76
CA GLY A 39 5.02 -5.75 -13.78
C GLY A 39 4.28 -4.51 -13.27
N GLY A 40 4.96 -3.67 -12.48
CA GLY A 40 4.39 -2.44 -11.94
C GLY A 40 3.89 -1.49 -13.04
N ARG A 41 2.91 -0.66 -12.69
CA ARG A 41 2.37 0.39 -13.55
C ARG A 41 2.72 1.78 -13.03
N GLU A 42 2.66 2.75 -13.92
CA GLU A 42 2.69 4.15 -13.54
C GLU A 42 1.49 4.46 -12.65
N MET A 43 1.75 5.23 -11.60
CA MET A 43 0.74 5.67 -10.64
C MET A 43 0.70 7.20 -10.68
N PRO A 44 -0.44 7.84 -10.35
CA PRO A 44 -0.58 9.29 -10.32
C PRO A 44 0.08 9.88 -9.06
N MET A 45 1.34 9.52 -8.82
CA MET A 45 2.19 9.93 -7.71
C MET A 45 3.62 10.08 -8.25
N PRO A 46 4.43 11.04 -7.75
CA PRO A 46 5.80 11.17 -8.22
C PRO A 46 6.62 9.90 -7.91
N TYR A 47 7.59 9.58 -8.78
CA TYR A 47 8.53 8.48 -8.53
C TYR A 47 9.23 8.66 -7.18
N GLY A 48 9.40 7.56 -6.43
CA GLY A 48 9.96 7.59 -5.07
C GLY A 48 8.96 7.78 -3.94
N TRP A 49 7.68 8.04 -4.24
CA TRP A 49 6.59 8.21 -3.24
C TRP A 49 5.89 6.89 -2.88
N GLY A 50 6.61 5.78 -2.99
CA GLY A 50 6.13 4.46 -2.57
C GLY A 50 5.04 3.85 -3.44
N THR A 51 5.14 4.03 -4.77
CA THR A 51 4.20 3.50 -5.78
C THR A 51 4.00 1.99 -5.69
N GLY A 52 5.02 1.22 -5.29
CA GLY A 52 4.88 -0.22 -5.03
C GLY A 52 3.88 -0.53 -3.92
N GLY A 53 3.97 0.17 -2.79
CA GLY A 53 3.01 0.01 -1.69
C GLY A 53 1.60 0.41 -2.10
N ILE A 54 1.45 1.47 -2.91
CA ILE A 54 0.14 1.89 -3.43
C ILE A 54 -0.46 0.81 -4.34
N GLN A 55 0.34 0.20 -5.22
CA GLN A 55 -0.14 -0.87 -6.11
C GLN A 55 -0.55 -2.15 -5.34
N LEU A 56 0.19 -2.48 -4.28
CA LEU A 56 -0.18 -3.57 -3.37
C LEU A 56 -1.52 -3.27 -2.67
N THR A 57 -1.65 -2.10 -2.04
CA THR A 57 -2.88 -1.66 -1.38
C THR A 57 -4.06 -1.67 -2.35
N ALA A 58 -3.92 -1.10 -3.54
CA ALA A 58 -4.92 -1.11 -4.61
C ALA A 58 -5.37 -2.51 -5.05
N SER A 59 -4.50 -3.52 -4.89
CA SER A 59 -4.77 -4.89 -5.29
C SER A 59 -5.46 -5.71 -4.20
N VAL A 60 -5.33 -5.33 -2.93
CA VAL A 60 -5.92 -6.05 -1.79
C VAL A 60 -7.12 -5.34 -1.19
N ILE A 61 -7.25 -4.02 -1.37
CA ILE A 61 -8.31 -3.22 -0.75
C ILE A 61 -9.70 -3.56 -1.29
N GLY A 62 -10.62 -3.78 -0.36
CA GLY A 62 -12.05 -3.98 -0.56
C GLY A 62 -12.87 -2.82 -0.02
N ARG A 63 -14.18 -2.80 -0.34
CA ARG A 63 -15.09 -1.70 0.05
C ARG A 63 -15.36 -1.61 1.55
N ALA A 64 -15.18 -2.73 2.27
CA ALA A 64 -15.41 -2.81 3.72
C ALA A 64 -14.13 -2.50 4.53
N ASP A 65 -13.00 -2.27 3.87
CA ASP A 65 -11.75 -2.00 4.57
C ASP A 65 -11.74 -0.61 5.22
N VAL A 66 -11.00 -0.54 6.33
CA VAL A 66 -10.65 0.71 7.00
C VAL A 66 -9.16 0.93 6.81
N LEU A 67 -8.80 1.94 6.02
CA LEU A 67 -7.41 2.20 5.66
C LEU A 67 -6.75 3.20 6.62
N LYS A 68 -5.62 2.80 7.21
CA LYS A 68 -4.66 3.71 7.85
C LYS A 68 -3.44 3.87 6.96
N VAL A 69 -2.92 5.10 6.87
CA VAL A 69 -1.70 5.39 6.10
C VAL A 69 -0.77 6.24 6.96
N ILE A 70 0.46 5.79 7.13
CA ILE A 70 1.49 6.48 7.90
C ILE A 70 2.79 6.63 7.12
N ASP A 71 3.50 7.73 7.32
CA ASP A 71 4.88 7.95 6.87
C ASP A 71 5.68 8.48 8.07
N GLN A 72 6.84 7.91 8.36
CA GLN A 72 7.63 8.20 9.57
C GLN A 72 6.84 7.98 10.88
N GLY A 73 5.78 7.16 10.84
CA GLY A 73 4.90 6.90 11.98
C GLY A 73 3.77 7.91 12.15
N ALA A 74 3.68 8.94 11.30
CA ALA A 74 2.67 9.99 11.38
C ALA A 74 1.66 9.92 10.22
N ASP A 75 0.39 10.15 10.55
CA ASP A 75 -0.75 10.13 9.61
C ASP A 75 -0.89 11.42 8.80
N ASP A 76 -0.31 12.53 9.27
CA ASP A 76 -0.50 13.90 8.76
C ASP A 76 0.62 14.40 7.85
N THR A 77 1.64 13.57 7.60
CA THR A 77 2.68 13.88 6.62
C THR A 77 2.09 14.06 5.21
N THR A 78 2.73 14.87 4.38
CA THR A 78 2.28 15.14 3.00
C THR A 78 2.05 13.86 2.20
N ASN A 79 2.95 12.88 2.32
CA ASN A 79 2.84 11.60 1.62
C ASN A 79 1.69 10.75 2.16
N ALA A 80 1.57 10.60 3.48
CA ALA A 80 0.48 9.83 4.09
C ALA A 80 -0.90 10.42 3.77
N VAL A 81 -1.04 11.74 3.87
CA VAL A 81 -2.26 12.47 3.51
C VAL A 81 -2.59 12.30 2.03
N SER A 82 -1.59 12.41 1.15
CA SER A 82 -1.78 12.27 -0.30
C SER A 82 -2.29 10.87 -0.66
N ILE A 83 -1.65 9.81 -0.15
CA ILE A 83 -2.04 8.42 -0.40
C ILE A 83 -3.42 8.12 0.19
N ARG A 84 -3.69 8.58 1.43
CA ARG A 84 -4.99 8.38 2.08
C ARG A 84 -6.11 9.03 1.27
N ARG A 85 -5.93 10.29 0.85
CA ARG A 85 -6.90 11.02 0.01
C ARG A 85 -7.07 10.37 -1.36
N PHE A 86 -5.99 9.83 -1.94
CA PHE A 86 -6.07 9.08 -3.18
C PHE A 86 -7.02 7.89 -3.03
N PHE A 87 -6.84 7.03 -2.02
CA PHE A 87 -7.71 5.87 -1.81
C PHE A 87 -9.14 6.24 -1.39
N GLN A 88 -9.32 7.31 -0.62
CA GLN A 88 -10.67 7.84 -0.34
C GLN A 88 -11.40 8.19 -1.65
N ARG A 89 -10.70 8.78 -2.62
CA ARG A 89 -11.28 9.15 -3.92
C ARG A 89 -11.50 7.97 -4.85
N VAL A 90 -10.57 7.01 -4.94
CA VAL A 90 -10.64 5.92 -5.93
C VAL A 90 -11.26 4.62 -5.40
N ALA A 91 -11.43 4.49 -4.08
CA ALA A 91 -12.01 3.32 -3.46
C ALA A 91 -13.21 3.62 -2.55
N GLY A 92 -13.36 4.87 -2.08
CA GLY A 92 -14.48 5.25 -1.20
C GLY A 92 -14.45 4.53 0.15
N VAL A 93 -13.28 4.05 0.58
CA VAL A 93 -13.10 3.31 1.83
C VAL A 93 -13.10 4.23 3.04
N ALA A 94 -13.48 3.68 4.19
CA ALA A 94 -13.28 4.34 5.47
C ALA A 94 -11.78 4.49 5.76
N THR A 95 -11.41 5.52 6.52
CA THR A 95 -10.02 5.74 6.94
C THR A 95 -9.96 6.06 8.41
N THR A 96 -8.89 5.63 9.08
CA THR A 96 -8.66 5.88 10.51
C THR A 96 -7.20 6.27 10.76
N GLU A 97 -6.98 6.99 11.85
CA GLU A 97 -5.64 7.24 12.41
C GLU A 97 -5.35 6.30 13.60
N ARG A 98 -6.32 5.48 14.01
CA ARG A 98 -6.18 4.55 15.14
C ARG A 98 -5.78 3.16 14.63
N THR A 99 -4.58 2.71 15.02
CA THR A 99 -4.06 1.39 14.61
C THR A 99 -5.05 0.24 14.86
N PRO A 100 -5.74 0.11 16.00
CA PRO A 100 -6.64 -1.02 16.23
C PRO A 100 -7.85 -1.09 15.28
N GLU A 101 -8.26 0.04 14.73
CA GLU A 101 -9.45 0.14 13.87
C GLU A 101 -9.16 -0.15 12.39
N ALA A 102 -7.89 -0.09 11.98
CA ALA A 102 -7.51 -0.27 10.58
C ALA A 102 -7.56 -1.74 10.17
N THR A 103 -8.11 -2.09 9.02
CA THR A 103 -7.95 -3.45 8.43
C THR A 103 -6.68 -3.52 7.56
N LEU A 104 -6.36 -2.41 6.89
CA LEU A 104 -5.16 -2.23 6.09
C LEU A 104 -4.34 -1.07 6.64
N ILE A 105 -3.04 -1.28 6.79
CA ILE A 105 -2.09 -0.23 7.20
C ILE A 105 -1.03 -0.12 6.12
N GLN A 106 -1.00 0.98 5.38
CA GLN A 106 0.12 1.28 4.47
C GLN A 106 1.12 2.16 5.19
N THR A 107 2.38 1.74 5.24
CA THR A 107 3.42 2.41 6.02
C THR A 107 4.69 2.67 5.21
N ARG A 108 5.36 3.77 5.55
CA ARG A 108 6.74 4.05 5.17
C ARG A 108 7.60 4.23 6.43
N HIS A 109 8.69 3.46 6.50
CA HIS A 109 9.75 3.51 7.52
C HIS A 109 9.39 3.14 8.98
N ARG A 110 8.12 2.95 9.35
CA ARG A 110 7.73 2.60 10.73
C ARG A 110 6.77 1.43 10.82
N ILE A 111 6.85 0.71 11.93
CA ILE A 111 5.79 -0.19 12.41
C ILE A 111 5.03 0.57 13.49
N PRO A 112 3.69 0.48 13.58
CA PRO A 112 2.95 1.00 14.72
C PRO A 112 3.47 0.41 16.04
N GLU A 113 3.50 1.20 17.10
CA GLU A 113 3.87 0.73 18.45
C GLU A 113 2.76 -0.10 19.09
N THR A 114 1.51 0.24 18.77
CA THR A 114 0.35 -0.58 19.12
C THR A 114 0.45 -1.92 18.40
N ALA A 115 0.35 -3.02 19.15
CA ALA A 115 0.38 -4.37 18.62
C ALA A 115 -0.71 -4.58 17.55
N LEU A 116 -0.35 -5.31 16.49
CA LEU A 116 -1.26 -5.64 15.41
C LEU A 116 -2.13 -6.83 15.78
N ARG A 117 -3.36 -6.84 15.27
CA ARG A 117 -4.25 -8.01 15.34
C ARG A 117 -4.07 -8.92 14.12
N GLU A 118 -4.50 -10.17 14.26
CA GLU A 118 -4.22 -11.26 13.30
C GLU A 118 -4.71 -10.98 11.86
N ASP A 119 -5.86 -10.30 11.73
CA ASP A 119 -6.51 -9.99 10.47
C ASP A 119 -6.10 -8.63 9.87
N GLN A 120 -5.09 -7.96 10.45
CA GLN A 120 -4.51 -6.74 9.86
C GLN A 120 -3.45 -7.07 8.82
N ILE A 121 -3.49 -6.32 7.70
CA ILE A 121 -2.44 -6.37 6.69
C ILE A 121 -1.60 -5.10 6.77
N LEU A 122 -0.31 -5.26 7.06
CA LEU A 122 0.68 -4.19 7.05
C LEU A 122 1.46 -4.20 5.73
N ILE A 123 1.41 -3.10 4.98
CA ILE A 123 1.98 -2.94 3.64
C ILE A 123 3.11 -1.92 3.69
N TYR A 124 4.35 -2.37 3.51
CA TYR A 124 5.54 -1.50 3.54
C TYR A 124 5.87 -0.90 2.19
N GLN A 125 6.15 0.39 2.18
CA GLN A 125 6.83 1.07 1.08
C GLN A 125 8.34 0.81 1.18
N VAL A 126 8.89 0.13 0.17
CA VAL A 126 10.31 -0.25 0.12
C VAL A 126 10.99 0.46 -1.06
N PRO A 127 11.97 1.36 -0.82
CA PRO A 127 12.66 2.07 -1.90
C PRO A 127 13.67 1.18 -2.64
N ILE A 128 14.38 0.32 -1.91
CA ILE A 128 15.36 -0.63 -2.45
C ILE A 128 15.04 -2.01 -1.88
N PRO A 129 14.60 -2.98 -2.70
CA PRO A 129 14.11 -4.26 -2.20
C PRO A 129 15.23 -5.24 -1.81
N GLY A 130 16.44 -5.06 -2.33
CA GLY A 130 17.56 -5.97 -2.10
C GLY A 130 18.63 -5.41 -1.17
N ALA A 131 18.91 -6.11 -0.06
CA ALA A 131 20.05 -5.80 0.81
C ALA A 131 21.39 -5.87 0.04
N ALA A 132 21.54 -6.84 -0.87
CA ALA A 132 22.73 -7.00 -1.71
C ALA A 132 22.97 -5.81 -2.65
N THR A 133 21.92 -5.04 -3.00
CA THR A 133 22.06 -3.86 -3.87
C THR A 133 22.94 -2.79 -3.22
N LEU A 134 22.95 -2.71 -1.89
CA LEU A 134 23.80 -1.77 -1.14
C LEU A 134 25.29 -2.14 -1.16
N TYR A 135 25.61 -3.42 -1.40
CA TYR A 135 27.00 -3.93 -1.40
C TYR A 135 27.63 -4.04 -2.79
N ARG A 136 26.88 -3.77 -3.86
CA ARG A 136 27.39 -3.82 -5.25
C ARG A 136 27.93 -2.47 -5.75
N THR A 137 27.76 -1.42 -4.95
CA THR A 137 28.19 -0.04 -5.28
C THR A 137 29.31 0.46 -4.38
N ALA A 138 29.93 -0.43 -3.59
CA ALA A 138 31.15 -0.19 -2.81
C ALA A 138 32.28 -1.06 -3.38
#